data_AF-A0A1F4YCZ2-F1
#
_entry.id   AF-A0A1F4YCZ2-F1
#
_cell.length_a   1.000
_cell.length_b   1.000
_cell.length_c   1.000
_cell.angle_alpha   90.00
_cell.angle_beta   90.00
_cell.angle_gamma   90.00
#
_symmetry.space_group_name_H-M   'P 1'
#
loop_
_entity.id
_entity.type
_entity.pdbx_description
1 polymer ?
#
loop_
_entity_poly.entity_id
_entity_poly.type
_entity_poly.pdbx_seq_one_letter_code
_entity_poly.pdbx_strand_id
1 'polypeptide(L)'
;MRKSFWFWASVWMADVLAMAYGWMYPVKLAAAFALEILVIYMWDRRKRDGVWLGVTLIMGPIVDLVVVGGGAWSYAAPFVGGIPIWLPMAYGISGLLLRRLTEEWGRKK
;
A
#
# COMPACT_ATOMS: atom_id res chain seq x y z
N MET A 1 -0.54 9.43 20.81
CA MET A 1 -1.02 10.68 20.19
C MET A 1 -1.68 10.34 18.86
N ARG A 2 -2.97 10.69 18.66
CA ARG A 2 -3.67 10.39 17.40
C ARG A 2 -3.26 11.40 16.33
N LYS A 3 -2.96 10.91 15.13
CA LYS A 3 -2.51 11.72 13.98
C LYS A 3 -3.71 12.30 13.23
N SER A 4 -3.53 13.47 12.63
CA SER A 4 -4.59 14.16 11.89
C SER A 4 -4.85 13.52 10.52
N PHE A 5 -5.99 13.85 9.92
CA PHE A 5 -6.28 13.49 8.52
C PHE A 5 -5.15 13.91 7.57
N TRP A 6 -4.66 15.14 7.71
CA TRP A 6 -3.61 15.69 6.84
C TRP A 6 -2.28 14.95 6.96
N PHE A 7 -1.97 14.42 8.15
CA PHE A 7 -0.80 13.57 8.32
C PHE A 7 -0.90 12.30 7.45
N TRP A 8 -2.02 11.57 7.53
CA TRP A 8 -2.18 10.35 6.73
C TRP A 8 -2.27 10.64 5.23
N ALA A 9 -2.85 11.77 4.85
CA ALA A 9 -2.89 12.21 3.46
C ALA A 9 -1.47 12.52 2.94
N SER A 10 -0.60 13.11 3.78
CA SER A 10 0.80 13.34 3.39
C SER A 10 1.61 12.05 3.27
N VAL A 11 1.36 11.05 4.12
CA VAL A 11 2.00 9.73 4.00
C VAL A 11 1.58 9.07 2.69
N TRP A 12 0.27 9.04 2.41
CA TRP A 12 -0.24 8.51 1.14
C TRP A 12 0.37 9.21 -0.09
N MET A 13 0.50 10.53 -0.05
CA MET A 13 1.16 11.28 -1.13
C MET A 13 2.65 10.91 -1.26
N ALA A 14 3.35 10.72 -0.15
CA ALA A 14 4.74 10.27 -0.17
C ALA A 14 4.87 8.89 -0.84
N ASP A 15 3.94 7.97 -0.61
CA ASP A 15 3.94 6.64 -1.24
C ASP A 15 3.74 6.74 -2.75
N VAL A 16 2.83 7.61 -3.20
CA VAL A 16 2.62 7.88 -4.63
C VAL A 16 3.90 8.37 -5.28
N LEU A 17 4.60 9.31 -4.64
CA LEU A 17 5.89 9.81 -5.13
C LEU A 17 6.96 8.71 -5.09
N ALA A 18 7.01 7.90 -4.03
CA ALA A 18 7.94 6.78 -3.91
C ALA A 18 7.74 5.75 -5.03
N MET A 19 6.49 5.46 -5.43
CA MET A 19 6.21 4.61 -6.59
C MET A 19 6.65 5.28 -7.90
N ALA A 20 6.31 6.56 -8.09
CA ALA A 20 6.62 7.29 -9.33
C ALA A 20 8.12 7.35 -9.64
N TYR A 21 8.98 7.46 -8.62
CA TYR A 21 10.44 7.51 -8.79
C TYR A 21 11.14 6.17 -8.50
N GLY A 22 10.58 5.35 -7.62
CA GLY A 22 11.23 4.14 -7.11
C GLY A 22 10.91 2.86 -7.87
N TRP A 23 9.94 2.88 -8.81
CA TRP A 23 9.51 1.68 -9.54
C TRP A 23 10.64 0.92 -10.23
N MET A 24 11.68 1.65 -10.69
CA MET A 24 12.86 1.08 -11.35
C MET A 24 13.77 0.29 -10.40
N TYR A 25 13.58 0.43 -9.07
CA TYR A 25 14.31 -0.30 -8.04
C TYR A 25 13.36 -1.18 -7.22
N PRO A 26 12.77 -2.23 -7.83
CA PRO A 26 11.59 -2.89 -7.28
C PRO A 26 11.80 -3.53 -5.91
N VAL A 27 12.98 -4.10 -5.65
CA VAL A 27 13.33 -4.70 -4.35
C VAL A 27 13.51 -3.64 -3.26
N LYS A 28 14.16 -2.50 -3.58
CA LYS A 28 14.36 -1.40 -2.63
C LYS A 28 13.01 -0.77 -2.24
N LEU A 29 12.13 -0.59 -3.22
CA LEU A 29 10.80 -0.04 -3.00
C LEU A 29 9.95 -1.01 -2.16
N ALA A 30 9.99 -2.32 -2.44
CA ALA A 30 9.30 -3.33 -1.63
C ALA A 30 9.80 -3.35 -0.18
N ALA A 31 11.11 -3.26 0.04
CA ALA A 31 11.70 -3.20 1.37
C ALA A 31 11.28 -1.92 2.12
N ALA A 32 11.24 -0.77 1.44
CA ALA A 32 10.77 0.48 2.02
C ALA A 32 9.30 0.38 2.48
N PHE A 33 8.41 -0.14 1.63
CA PHE A 33 7.01 -0.34 1.98
C PHE A 33 6.80 -1.41 3.07
N ALA A 34 7.57 -2.49 3.06
CA ALA A 34 7.53 -3.46 4.16
C ALA A 34 7.94 -2.83 5.50
N LEU A 35 9.00 -2.02 5.50
CA LEU A 35 9.45 -1.28 6.68
C LEU A 35 8.38 -0.28 7.14
N GLU A 36 7.75 0.44 6.21
CA GLU A 36 6.67 1.36 6.54
C GLU A 36 5.46 0.66 7.16
N ILE A 37 5.03 -0.48 6.61
CA ILE A 37 3.96 -1.30 7.21
C ILE A 37 4.33 -1.65 8.65
N LEU A 38 5.56 -2.10 8.90
CA LEU A 38 6.04 -2.42 10.24
C LEU A 38 6.00 -1.19 11.16
N VAL A 39 6.48 -0.04 10.68
CA VAL A 39 6.46 1.23 11.44
C VAL A 39 5.03 1.63 11.77
N ILE A 40 4.10 1.60 10.81
CA ILE A 40 2.69 1.93 11.04
C ILE A 40 2.09 0.94 12.05
N TYR A 41 2.37 -0.36 11.92
CA TYR A 41 1.82 -1.40 12.77
C TYR A 41 2.36 -1.32 14.21
N MET A 42 3.61 -0.87 14.40
CA MET A 42 4.21 -0.66 15.72
C MET A 42 3.79 0.68 16.34
N TRP A 43 3.65 1.74 15.54
CA TRP A 43 3.44 3.11 16.04
C TRP A 43 1.96 3.49 16.17
N ASP A 44 1.10 3.11 15.21
CA ASP A 44 -0.33 3.44 15.21
C ASP A 44 -1.18 2.16 15.07
N ARG A 45 -0.98 1.22 16.00
CA ARG A 45 -1.72 -0.04 16.02
C ARG A 45 -3.20 0.21 16.32
N ARG A 46 -4.08 -0.12 15.37
CA ARG A 46 -5.54 -0.12 15.53
C ARG A 46 -6.11 -1.53 15.54
N LYS A 47 -7.28 -1.69 16.18
CA LYS A 47 -8.02 -2.96 16.15
C LYS A 47 -8.29 -3.37 14.70
N ARG A 48 -8.09 -4.64 14.35
CA ARG A 48 -8.32 -5.20 13.00
C ARG A 48 -7.38 -4.72 11.88
N ASP A 49 -6.28 -4.03 12.19
CA ASP A 49 -5.33 -3.65 11.12
C ASP A 49 -4.75 -4.82 10.36
N GLY A 50 -4.48 -5.94 11.05
CA GLY A 50 -4.03 -7.16 10.38
C GLY A 50 -5.03 -7.68 9.35
N VAL A 51 -6.34 -7.49 9.57
CA VAL A 51 -7.38 -7.88 8.61
C VAL A 51 -7.35 -6.96 7.40
N TRP A 52 -7.34 -5.65 7.60
CA TRP A 52 -7.29 -4.67 6.50
C TRP A 52 -6.02 -4.84 5.66
N LEU A 53 -4.86 -4.99 6.32
CA LEU A 53 -3.59 -5.25 5.68
C LEU A 53 -3.64 -6.56 4.90
N GLY A 54 -4.04 -7.67 5.53
CA GLY A 54 -4.06 -8.99 4.89
C GLY A 54 -5.01 -9.07 3.69
N VAL A 55 -6.22 -8.50 3.82
CA VAL A 55 -7.19 -8.47 2.72
C VAL A 55 -6.65 -7.67 1.54
N THR A 56 -6.15 -6.46 1.77
CA THR A 56 -5.71 -5.60 0.66
C THR A 56 -4.40 -6.08 0.03
N LEU A 57 -3.45 -6.54 0.84
CA LEU A 57 -2.18 -7.11 0.38
C LEU A 57 -2.37 -8.33 -0.53
N ILE A 58 -3.49 -9.06 -0.40
CA ILE A 58 -3.77 -10.25 -1.19
C ILE A 58 -4.74 -9.95 -2.35
N MET A 59 -5.88 -9.32 -2.06
CA MET A 59 -6.93 -9.16 -3.07
C MET A 59 -6.51 -8.24 -4.22
N GLY A 60 -5.76 -7.16 -3.94
CA GLY A 60 -5.24 -6.26 -4.99
C GLY A 60 -4.34 -7.00 -5.99
N PRO A 61 -3.24 -7.63 -5.52
CA PRO A 61 -2.36 -8.39 -6.40
C PRO A 61 -3.01 -9.55 -7.14
N ILE A 62 -4.01 -10.22 -6.56
CA ILE A 62 -4.75 -11.27 -7.28
C ILE A 62 -5.47 -10.70 -8.49
N VAL A 63 -6.14 -9.55 -8.35
CA VAL A 63 -6.79 -8.87 -9.48
C VAL A 63 -5.75 -8.57 -10.55
N ASP A 64 -4.62 -8.00 -10.15
CA ASP A 64 -3.54 -7.66 -11.09
C ASP A 64 -2.92 -8.88 -11.77
N LEU A 65 -2.72 -9.99 -11.05
CA LEU A 65 -2.23 -11.23 -11.64
C LEU A 65 -3.19 -11.79 -12.70
N VAL A 66 -4.49 -11.75 -12.44
CA VAL A 66 -5.51 -12.21 -13.41
C VAL A 66 -5.51 -11.30 -14.64
N VAL A 67 -5.49 -9.99 -14.44
CA VAL A 67 -5.68 -9.02 -15.52
C VAL A 67 -4.41 -8.84 -16.36
N VAL A 68 -3.22 -8.86 -15.73
CA VAL A 68 -1.92 -8.91 -16.41
C VAL A 68 -1.74 -10.26 -17.12
N GLY A 69 -2.10 -11.38 -16.47
CA GLY A 69 -2.07 -12.71 -17.08
C GLY A 69 -3.00 -12.84 -18.30
N GLY A 70 -4.12 -12.09 -18.29
CA GLY A 70 -5.04 -11.95 -19.42
C GLY A 70 -4.55 -10.99 -20.53
N GLY A 71 -3.41 -10.32 -20.35
CA GLY A 71 -2.81 -9.44 -21.35
C GLY A 71 -3.44 -8.05 -21.46
N ALA A 72 -4.21 -7.61 -20.46
CA ALA A 72 -4.81 -6.27 -20.49
C ALA A 72 -3.76 -5.14 -20.43
N TRP A 73 -2.68 -5.36 -19.67
CA TRP A 73 -1.48 -4.51 -19.66
C TRP A 73 -0.25 -5.29 -19.18
N SER A 74 0.92 -4.64 -19.20
CA SER A 74 2.16 -5.18 -18.62
C SER A 74 2.89 -4.11 -17.79
N TYR A 75 3.65 -4.57 -16.80
CA TYR A 75 4.49 -3.71 -15.98
C TYR A 75 5.89 -3.55 -16.59
N ALA A 76 6.47 -2.35 -16.49
CA ALA A 76 7.81 -2.05 -17.03
C ALA A 76 8.95 -2.76 -16.28
N ALA A 77 8.75 -3.07 -14.98
CA ALA A 77 9.69 -3.81 -14.14
C ALA A 77 8.94 -4.98 -13.47
N PRO A 78 8.58 -6.02 -14.23
CA PRO A 78 7.82 -7.15 -13.69
C PRO A 78 8.71 -8.01 -12.80
N PHE A 79 8.07 -8.75 -11.88
CA PHE A 79 8.70 -9.78 -11.08
C PHE A 79 7.91 -11.08 -11.23
N VAL A 80 7.42 -11.68 -10.14
CA VAL A 80 6.63 -12.92 -10.19
C VAL A 80 5.26 -12.65 -10.79
N GLY A 81 4.85 -13.49 -11.76
CA GLY A 81 3.50 -13.43 -12.36
C GLY A 81 3.23 -12.18 -13.19
N GLY A 82 4.26 -11.45 -13.62
CA GLY A 82 4.12 -10.24 -14.44
C GLY A 82 3.88 -8.96 -13.63
N ILE A 83 3.81 -9.03 -12.30
CA ILE A 83 3.60 -7.88 -11.42
C ILE A 83 4.88 -7.53 -10.63
N PRO A 84 5.11 -6.25 -10.24
CA PRO A 84 6.27 -5.85 -9.46
C PRO A 84 6.19 -6.37 -8.02
N ILE A 85 7.33 -6.74 -7.43
CA ILE A 85 7.38 -7.28 -6.05
C ILE A 85 6.92 -6.28 -4.96
N TRP A 86 6.97 -4.98 -5.23
CA TRP A 86 6.51 -3.93 -4.29
C TRP A 86 4.99 -3.75 -4.30
N LEU A 87 4.29 -4.26 -5.32
CA LEU A 87 2.88 -4.00 -5.54
C LEU A 87 1.97 -4.56 -4.42
N PRO A 88 2.17 -5.80 -3.92
CA PRO A 88 1.41 -6.29 -2.75
C PRO A 88 1.51 -5.40 -1.52
N MET A 89 2.71 -4.88 -1.23
CA MET A 89 2.92 -3.98 -0.10
C MET A 89 2.22 -2.63 -0.34
N ALA A 90 2.26 -2.10 -1.56
CA ALA A 90 1.56 -0.86 -1.92
C ALA A 90 0.03 -0.97 -1.71
N TYR A 91 -0.58 -2.10 -2.10
CA TYR A 91 -1.99 -2.36 -1.79
C TYR A 91 -2.24 -2.45 -0.28
N GLY A 92 -1.37 -3.14 0.45
CA GLY A 92 -1.46 -3.26 1.91
C GLY A 92 -1.41 -1.90 2.63
N ILE A 93 -0.46 -1.04 2.25
CA ILE A 93 -0.33 0.33 2.77
C ILE A 93 -1.57 1.14 2.41
N SER A 94 -2.02 1.08 1.16
CA SER A 94 -3.21 1.78 0.69
C SER A 94 -4.45 1.41 1.52
N GLY A 95 -4.64 0.12 1.81
CA GLY A 95 -5.71 -0.36 2.67
C GLY A 95 -5.66 0.19 4.10
N LEU A 96 -4.47 0.21 4.69
CA LEU A 96 -4.27 0.84 6.00
C LEU A 96 -4.58 2.34 5.91
N LEU A 97 -3.93 3.09 5.04
CA LEU A 97 -4.06 4.55 4.94
C LEU A 97 -5.49 5.00 4.64
N LEU A 98 -6.19 4.34 3.71
CA LEU A 98 -7.58 4.63 3.39
C LEU A 98 -8.48 4.51 4.63
N ARG A 99 -8.26 3.48 5.44
CA ARG A 99 -8.98 3.33 6.70
C ARG A 99 -8.69 4.48 7.67
N ARG A 100 -7.44 4.92 7.81
CA ARG A 100 -7.10 6.06 8.70
C ARG A 100 -7.77 7.33 8.23
N LEU A 101 -7.68 7.61 6.93
CA LEU A 101 -8.32 8.76 6.30
C LEU A 101 -9.84 8.75 6.54
N THR A 102 -10.48 7.59 6.39
CA THR A 102 -11.93 7.42 6.58
C THR A 102 -12.34 7.62 8.05
N GLU A 103 -11.60 7.02 9.00
CA GLU A 103 -11.86 7.16 10.44
C GLU A 103 -11.64 8.60 10.94
N GLU A 104 -10.66 9.33 10.40
CA GLU A 104 -10.45 10.74 10.76
C GLU A 104 -11.42 11.68 10.03
N TRP A 105 -11.86 11.34 8.82
CA TRP A 105 -12.87 12.11 8.09
C TRP A 105 -14.25 12.01 8.74
N GLY A 106 -14.69 10.79 9.10
CA GLY A 106 -15.99 10.55 9.74
C GLY A 106 -16.16 11.24 11.10
N ARG A 107 -15.08 11.69 11.72
CA ARG A 107 -15.08 12.43 12.99
C ARG A 107 -15.15 13.94 12.86
N LYS A 108 -14.97 14.48 11.65
CA LYS A 108 -15.19 15.91 11.39
C LYS A 108 -16.68 16.25 11.25
N LYS A 109 -17.53 15.23 11.14
CA LYS A 109 -18.99 15.32 11.19
C LYS A 109 -19.46 15.09 12.62
#